data_AF-A0A3E3E0H3-F1
#
_entry.id   AF-A0A3E3E0H3-F1
#
_cell.length_a   1.000
_cell.length_b   1.000
_cell.length_c   1.000
_cell.angle_alpha   90.00
_cell.angle_beta   90.00
_cell.angle_gamma   90.00
#
_symmetry.space_group_name_H-M   'P 1'
#
loop_
_entity.id
_entity.type
_entity.pdbx_description
1 polymer ?
#
loop_
_entity_poly.entity_id
_entity_poly.type
_entity_poly.pdbx_seq_one_letter_code
_entity_poly.pdbx_strand_id
1 'polypeptide(L)'
;MNKVIELLMEELGVGICEDFRVKPSVAGQSEYKSIYHFDELGALRRDDGIPADSVLGFLARGRLSIEKVKPKGRYIPKYGEYYWCIPTFGGISWKTYEDEFDEFVIKHNLVFRTKEEAEDYRWFLEQVDKYKKEFEIGKLNHYFYYTFINKRIGISWDDVFKEYKFYFGSTENIQEFRNVVGDERIKKYFFNQY
;
A
#
# COMPACT_ATOMS: atom_id res chain seq x y z
N MET A 1 16.85 -13.48 10.90
CA MET A 1 16.99 -13.68 9.45
C MET A 1 18.43 -14.07 9.13
N ASN A 2 18.65 -14.91 8.11
CA ASN A 2 19.98 -15.38 7.73
C ASN A 2 20.70 -14.35 6.86
N LYS A 3 21.96 -14.01 7.19
CA LYS A 3 22.79 -13.03 6.46
C LYS A 3 22.91 -13.32 4.95
N VAL A 4 22.85 -14.59 4.55
CA VAL A 4 22.86 -14.99 3.13
C VAL A 4 21.58 -14.54 2.41
N ILE A 5 20.44 -14.62 3.09
CA ILE A 5 19.16 -14.18 2.54
C ILE A 5 19.12 -12.66 2.43
N GLU A 6 19.61 -11.95 3.44
CA GLU A 6 19.69 -10.47 3.42
C GLU A 6 20.50 -9.98 2.22
N LEU A 7 21.67 -10.57 1.96
CA LEU A 7 22.50 -10.24 0.80
C LEU A 7 21.81 -10.56 -0.52
N LEU A 8 21.11 -11.69 -0.61
CA LEU A 8 20.36 -12.04 -1.81
C LEU A 8 19.21 -11.05 -2.06
N MET A 9 18.49 -10.64 -1.02
CA MET A 9 17.42 -9.65 -1.11
C MET A 9 17.95 -8.29 -1.57
N GLU A 10 19.11 -7.88 -1.07
CA GLU A 10 19.81 -6.66 -1.51
C GLU A 10 20.23 -6.74 -2.98
N GLU A 11 20.80 -7.87 -3.41
CA GLU A 11 21.21 -8.10 -4.81
C GLU A 11 20.01 -8.10 -5.77
N LEU A 12 18.90 -8.72 -5.36
CA LEU A 12 17.65 -8.71 -6.11
C LEU A 12 16.92 -7.36 -6.02
N GLY A 13 17.32 -6.49 -5.09
CA GLY A 13 16.68 -5.22 -4.80
C GLY A 13 15.26 -5.37 -4.27
N VAL A 14 14.94 -6.44 -3.54
CA VAL A 14 13.59 -6.75 -3.03
C VAL A 14 13.55 -6.75 -1.50
N GLY A 15 12.54 -6.12 -0.93
CA GLY A 15 12.31 -6.05 0.51
C GLY A 15 11.58 -7.25 1.09
N ILE A 16 11.51 -7.30 2.43
CA ILE A 16 10.63 -8.22 3.14
C ILE A 16 9.19 -7.96 2.70
N CYS A 17 8.46 -9.04 2.47
CA CYS A 17 7.07 -9.07 2.04
C CYS A 17 6.81 -8.35 0.70
N GLU A 18 7.84 -7.93 -0.04
CA GLU A 18 7.67 -7.33 -1.35
C GLU A 18 7.39 -8.41 -2.40
N ASP A 19 6.28 -8.28 -3.13
CA ASP A 19 5.87 -9.25 -4.15
C ASP A 19 6.74 -9.13 -5.41
N PHE A 20 7.17 -10.27 -5.93
CA PHE A 20 7.87 -10.36 -7.21
C PHE A 20 7.50 -11.64 -7.98
N ARG A 21 7.68 -11.59 -9.29
CA ARG A 21 7.66 -12.76 -10.18
C ARG A 21 9.08 -13.16 -10.49
N VAL A 22 9.27 -14.43 -10.80
CA VAL A 22 10.56 -14.92 -11.29
C VAL A 22 10.48 -15.19 -12.79
N LYS A 23 11.47 -14.70 -13.52
CA LYS A 23 11.65 -14.93 -14.96
C LYS A 23 12.88 -15.81 -15.18
N PRO A 24 12.86 -16.72 -16.16
CA PRO A 24 14.06 -17.41 -16.58
C PRO A 24 15.12 -16.42 -17.06
N SER A 25 16.38 -16.61 -16.64
CA SER A 25 17.49 -15.78 -17.13
C SER A 25 17.84 -16.07 -18.60
N VAL A 26 17.30 -17.15 -19.18
CA VAL A 26 17.56 -17.58 -20.57
C VAL A 26 16.26 -17.50 -21.39
N ALA A 27 16.32 -16.83 -22.54
CA ALA A 27 15.21 -16.71 -23.47
C ALA A 27 14.72 -18.10 -23.97
N GLY A 28 13.40 -18.33 -23.93
CA GLY A 28 12.78 -19.56 -24.42
C GLY A 28 12.33 -20.56 -23.35
N GLN A 29 12.60 -20.30 -22.07
CA GLN A 29 12.02 -21.06 -20.95
C GLN A 29 10.67 -20.46 -20.51
N SER A 30 9.76 -21.31 -20.04
CA SER A 30 8.43 -20.90 -19.57
C SER A 30 8.54 -19.99 -18.33
N GLU A 31 7.87 -18.84 -18.36
CA GLU A 31 7.75 -17.96 -17.21
C GLU A 31 7.00 -18.65 -16.05
N TYR A 32 7.51 -18.48 -14.83
CA TYR A 32 6.78 -18.86 -13.64
C TYR A 32 5.75 -17.77 -13.34
N LYS A 33 4.46 -18.11 -13.46
CA LYS A 33 3.37 -17.14 -13.22
C LYS A 33 3.08 -16.87 -11.74
N SER A 34 3.64 -17.67 -10.84
CA SER A 34 3.46 -17.51 -9.39
C SER A 34 4.10 -16.23 -8.88
N ILE A 35 3.48 -15.64 -7.86
CA ILE A 35 4.01 -14.50 -7.12
C ILE A 35 4.76 -15.06 -5.89
N TYR A 36 5.90 -14.46 -5.61
CA TYR A 36 6.77 -14.81 -4.50
C TYR A 36 7.05 -13.58 -3.64
N HIS A 37 7.32 -13.81 -2.36
CA HIS A 37 7.86 -12.79 -1.45
C HIS A 37 8.73 -13.47 -0.39
N PHE A 38 9.64 -12.71 0.22
CA PHE A 38 10.32 -13.16 1.42
C PHE A 38 9.45 -12.82 2.63
N ASP A 39 9.16 -13.78 3.51
CA ASP A 39 8.50 -13.48 4.78
C ASP A 39 9.46 -12.78 5.75
N GLU A 40 8.96 -12.33 6.91
CA GLU A 40 9.77 -11.60 7.90
C GLU A 40 10.92 -12.44 8.50
N LEU A 41 10.87 -13.77 8.36
CA LEU A 41 11.97 -14.66 8.77
C LEU A 41 13.03 -14.83 7.67
N GLY A 42 12.75 -14.29 6.47
CA GLY A 42 13.56 -14.43 5.27
C GLY A 42 13.29 -15.73 4.50
N ALA A 43 12.20 -16.44 4.78
CA ALA A 43 11.84 -17.62 3.99
C ALA A 43 11.11 -17.18 2.72
N LEU A 44 11.48 -17.77 1.59
CA LEU A 44 10.82 -17.50 0.32
C LEU A 44 9.49 -18.24 0.25
N ARG A 45 8.41 -17.49 0.14
CA ARG A 45 7.03 -17.98 0.05
C ARG A 45 6.44 -17.71 -1.32
N ARG A 46 5.58 -18.62 -1.77
CA ARG A 46 4.61 -18.35 -2.83
C ARG A 46 3.36 -17.69 -2.26
N ASP A 47 2.58 -17.04 -3.12
CA ASP A 47 1.27 -16.45 -2.81
C ASP A 47 0.22 -17.43 -2.22
N ASP A 48 0.38 -18.72 -2.48
CA ASP A 48 -0.36 -19.82 -1.86
C ASP A 48 0.17 -20.27 -0.49
N GLY A 49 1.23 -19.63 0.03
CA GLY A 49 1.83 -19.91 1.34
C GLY A 49 2.84 -21.06 1.34
N ILE A 50 3.04 -21.73 0.19
CA ILE A 50 3.93 -22.88 0.08
C ILE A 50 5.40 -22.40 0.07
N PRO A 51 6.29 -23.01 0.89
CA PRO A 51 7.72 -22.76 0.82
C PRO A 51 8.27 -23.01 -0.59
N ALA A 52 9.12 -22.10 -1.07
CA ALA A 52 9.65 -22.14 -2.43
C ALA A 52 11.18 -22.33 -2.46
N ASP A 53 11.71 -23.23 -1.62
CA ASP A 53 13.16 -23.44 -1.47
C ASP A 53 13.88 -23.79 -2.78
N SER A 54 13.20 -24.50 -3.68
CA SER A 54 13.72 -24.80 -5.01
C SER A 54 13.95 -23.54 -5.84
N VAL A 55 13.03 -22.57 -5.76
CA VAL A 55 13.11 -21.27 -6.44
C VAL A 55 14.21 -20.41 -5.82
N LEU A 56 14.34 -20.42 -4.49
CA LEU A 56 15.41 -19.73 -3.78
C LEU A 56 16.80 -20.18 -4.27
N GLY A 57 16.99 -21.50 -4.41
CA GLY A 57 18.24 -22.06 -4.93
C GLY A 57 18.51 -21.70 -6.39
N PHE A 58 17.49 -21.38 -7.21
CA PHE A 58 17.69 -20.92 -8.58
C PHE A 58 18.01 -19.42 -8.64
N LEU A 59 17.38 -18.60 -7.80
CA LEU A 59 17.68 -17.17 -7.64
C LEU A 59 19.13 -16.97 -7.19
N ALA A 60 19.56 -17.68 -6.13
CA ALA A 60 20.92 -17.61 -5.61
C ALA A 60 22.01 -18.05 -6.60
N ARG A 61 21.64 -18.76 -7.68
CA ARG A 61 22.54 -19.20 -8.76
C ARG A 61 22.44 -18.32 -10.02
N GLY A 62 21.70 -17.22 -9.98
CA GLY A 62 21.47 -16.33 -11.12
C GLY A 62 20.70 -16.97 -12.28
N ARG A 63 20.05 -18.11 -12.06
CA ARG A 63 19.30 -18.84 -13.11
C ARG A 63 17.89 -18.26 -13.33
N LEU A 64 17.41 -17.50 -12.36
CA LEU A 64 16.18 -16.73 -12.43
C LEU A 64 16.50 -15.26 -12.16
N SER A 65 15.80 -14.37 -12.83
CA SER A 65 15.72 -12.94 -12.49
C SER A 65 14.36 -12.63 -11.88
N ILE A 66 14.24 -11.48 -11.22
CA ILE A 66 12.97 -11.05 -10.64
C ILE A 66 12.35 -9.89 -11.40
N GLU A 67 11.03 -9.84 -11.40
CA GLU A 67 10.23 -8.70 -11.79
C GLU A 67 9.36 -8.32 -10.60
N LYS A 68 9.59 -7.12 -10.03
CA LYS A 68 8.75 -6.59 -8.96
C LYS A 68 7.30 -6.51 -9.42
N VAL A 69 6.41 -7.09 -8.64
CA VAL A 69 4.98 -7.02 -8.89
C VAL A 69 4.45 -5.82 -8.12
N LYS A 70 3.84 -4.87 -8.82
CA LYS A 70 3.00 -3.89 -8.14
C LYS A 70 1.81 -4.64 -7.54
N PRO A 71 1.56 -4.57 -6.22
CA PRO A 71 0.38 -5.15 -5.62
C PRO A 71 -0.86 -4.65 -6.36
N LYS A 72 -1.74 -5.57 -6.78
CA LYS A 72 -3.02 -5.19 -7.38
C LYS A 72 -4.02 -4.97 -6.26
N GLY A 73 -4.31 -3.71 -5.96
CA GLY A 73 -5.32 -3.38 -4.96
C GLY A 73 -4.75 -3.21 -3.55
N ARG A 74 -5.67 -2.94 -2.63
CA ARG A 74 -5.42 -2.87 -1.20
C ARG A 74 -4.89 -4.21 -0.69
N TYR A 75 -3.91 -4.17 0.19
CA TYR A 75 -3.44 -5.35 0.91
C TYR A 75 -4.52 -5.83 1.89
N ILE A 76 -4.81 -7.13 1.87
CA ILE A 76 -5.71 -7.80 2.80
C ILE A 76 -4.94 -9.01 3.34
N PRO A 77 -4.45 -8.98 4.59
CA PRO A 77 -3.74 -10.10 5.19
C PRO A 77 -4.67 -11.31 5.34
N LYS A 78 -4.12 -12.51 5.27
CA LYS A 78 -4.82 -13.76 5.62
C LYS A 78 -4.70 -14.02 7.13
N TYR A 79 -5.54 -14.91 7.64
CA TYR A 79 -5.45 -15.36 9.03
C TYR A 79 -4.03 -15.90 9.33
N GLY A 80 -3.43 -15.41 10.40
CA GLY A 80 -2.05 -15.69 10.80
C GLY A 80 -0.98 -14.82 10.11
N GLU A 81 -1.33 -13.99 9.14
CA GLU A 81 -0.40 -13.02 8.54
C GLU A 81 -0.37 -11.72 9.36
N TYR A 82 0.79 -11.05 9.29
CA TYR A 82 0.99 -9.75 9.93
C TYR A 82 0.52 -8.61 9.04
N TYR A 83 0.17 -7.50 9.68
CA TYR A 83 -0.12 -6.25 9.01
C TYR A 83 0.27 -5.04 9.85
N TRP A 84 0.56 -3.95 9.14
CA TRP A 84 0.79 -2.63 9.71
C TRP A 84 -0.45 -1.78 9.57
N CYS A 85 -0.74 -0.96 10.57
CA CYS A 85 -1.88 -0.06 10.55
C CYS A 85 -1.59 1.23 11.33
N ILE A 86 -2.44 2.23 11.09
CA ILE A 86 -2.47 3.46 11.89
C ILE A 86 -3.76 3.42 12.73
N PRO A 87 -3.68 3.08 14.04
CA PRO A 87 -4.85 3.10 14.90
C PRO A 87 -5.27 4.55 15.18
N THR A 88 -6.40 4.72 15.86
CA THR A 88 -7.06 6.01 16.13
C THR A 88 -6.14 7.09 16.72
N PHE A 89 -5.08 6.70 17.44
CA PHE A 89 -4.13 7.63 18.06
C PHE A 89 -2.95 8.03 17.15
N GLY A 90 -2.96 7.67 15.86
CA GLY A 90 -1.99 8.14 14.87
C GLY A 90 -0.61 7.48 14.90
N GLY A 91 -0.37 6.54 15.82
CA GLY A 91 0.86 5.73 15.84
C GLY A 91 0.94 4.75 14.67
N ILE A 92 2.07 4.06 14.51
CA ILE A 92 2.17 2.92 13.60
C ILE A 92 2.22 1.67 14.47
N SER A 93 1.28 0.75 14.24
CA SER A 93 1.19 -0.51 14.98
C SER A 93 1.35 -1.69 14.03
N TRP A 94 2.13 -2.67 14.48
CA TRP A 94 2.18 -4.01 13.91
C TRP A 94 1.18 -4.89 14.67
N LYS A 95 0.46 -5.74 13.94
CA LYS A 95 -0.47 -6.75 14.46
C LYS A 95 -0.38 -8.04 13.64
N THR A 96 -0.83 -9.14 14.21
CA THR A 96 -1.12 -10.40 13.51
C THR A 96 -2.63 -10.49 13.33
N TYR A 97 -3.12 -11.01 12.21
CA TYR A 97 -4.54 -11.34 12.08
C TYR A 97 -4.83 -12.65 12.84
N GLU A 98 -5.43 -12.53 14.03
CA GLU A 98 -5.72 -13.69 14.90
C GLU A 98 -7.20 -13.85 15.25
N ASP A 99 -8.01 -12.80 15.16
CA ASP A 99 -9.41 -12.87 15.61
C ASP A 99 -10.39 -11.98 14.83
N GLU A 100 -11.66 -11.98 15.26
CA GLU A 100 -12.74 -11.17 14.69
C GLU A 100 -12.50 -9.66 14.85
N PHE A 101 -11.72 -9.24 15.86
CA PHE A 101 -11.37 -7.83 16.04
C PHE A 101 -10.40 -7.38 14.94
N ASP A 102 -9.40 -8.21 14.62
CA ASP A 102 -8.50 -7.92 13.50
C ASP A 102 -9.25 -7.94 12.17
N GLU A 103 -10.19 -8.87 11.96
CA GLU A 103 -11.05 -8.88 10.77
C GLU A 103 -11.80 -7.55 10.61
N PHE A 104 -12.37 -7.03 11.70
CA PHE A 104 -13.02 -5.73 11.69
C PHE A 104 -12.05 -4.60 11.33
N VAL A 105 -10.85 -4.59 11.92
CA VAL A 105 -9.82 -3.57 11.61
C VAL A 105 -9.41 -3.65 10.13
N ILE A 106 -9.11 -4.84 9.63
CA ILE A 106 -8.69 -5.09 8.25
C ILE A 106 -9.77 -4.68 7.26
N LYS A 107 -11.04 -4.90 7.58
CA LYS A 107 -12.18 -4.53 6.72
C LYS A 107 -12.37 -3.02 6.66
N HIS A 108 -12.31 -2.35 7.81
CA HIS A 108 -12.70 -0.94 7.94
C HIS A 108 -11.56 0.07 7.86
N ASN A 109 -10.29 -0.35 7.92
CA ASN A 109 -9.13 0.54 7.88
C ASN A 109 -8.09 0.10 6.86
N LEU A 110 -7.35 1.06 6.30
CA LEU A 110 -6.18 0.73 5.49
C LEU A 110 -5.17 -0.03 6.35
N VAL A 111 -4.78 -1.19 5.87
CA VAL A 111 -3.71 -2.01 6.41
C VAL A 111 -2.63 -2.16 5.35
N PHE A 112 -1.40 -2.29 5.83
CA PHE A 112 -0.21 -2.21 5.01
C PHE A 112 0.63 -3.45 5.23
N ARG A 113 1.34 -3.84 4.18
CA ARG A 113 2.20 -5.00 4.23
C ARG A 113 3.52 -4.66 4.88
N THR A 114 4.01 -3.44 4.67
CA THR A 114 5.27 -2.98 5.25
C THR A 114 5.08 -1.76 6.12
N LYS A 115 6.08 -1.50 6.98
CA LYS A 115 6.12 -0.34 7.85
C LYS A 115 6.24 0.96 7.04
N GLU A 116 7.00 0.94 5.95
CA GLU A 116 7.24 2.08 5.07
C GLU A 116 5.95 2.53 4.38
N GLU A 117 5.10 1.58 3.98
CA GLU A 117 3.76 1.89 3.46
C GLU A 117 2.88 2.58 4.51
N ALA A 118 2.95 2.13 5.78
CA ALA A 118 2.25 2.77 6.89
C ALA A 118 2.84 4.16 7.22
N GLU A 119 4.16 4.34 7.11
CA GLU A 119 4.84 5.63 7.27
C GLU A 119 4.44 6.63 6.17
N ASP A 120 4.34 6.18 4.91
CA ASP A 120 3.87 7.01 3.80
C ASP A 120 2.41 7.45 4.00
N TYR A 121 1.54 6.54 4.46
CA TYR A 121 0.16 6.90 4.79
C TYR A 121 0.07 7.84 6.00
N ARG A 122 0.90 7.64 7.03
CA ARG A 122 0.96 8.54 8.18
C ARG A 122 1.36 9.95 7.76
N TRP A 123 2.43 10.08 6.99
CA TRP A 123 2.86 11.36 6.43
C TRP A 123 1.75 12.01 5.60
N PHE A 124 1.02 11.22 4.81
CA PHE A 124 -0.12 11.73 4.06
C PHE A 124 -1.22 12.27 4.98
N LEU A 125 -1.59 11.56 6.05
CA LEU A 125 -2.55 12.04 7.05
C LEU A 125 -2.09 13.33 7.74
N GLU A 126 -0.78 13.47 8.02
CA GLU A 126 -0.20 14.70 8.55
C GLU A 126 -0.37 15.87 7.57
N GLN A 127 -0.23 15.63 6.25
CA GLN A 127 -0.56 16.65 5.25
C GLN A 127 -2.07 16.95 5.24
N VAL A 128 -2.93 15.95 5.34
CA VAL A 128 -4.38 16.19 5.41
C VAL A 128 -4.70 17.10 6.60
N ASP A 129 -4.16 16.82 7.78
CA ASP A 129 -4.40 17.62 8.99
C ASP A 129 -3.89 19.05 8.87
N LYS A 130 -2.77 19.28 8.17
CA LYS A 130 -2.22 20.62 7.92
C LYS A 130 -3.12 21.47 7.01
N TYR A 131 -3.73 20.86 6.00
CA TYR A 131 -4.46 21.58 4.95
C TYR A 131 -5.97 21.55 5.12
N LYS A 132 -6.52 20.55 5.83
CA LYS A 132 -7.97 20.41 6.02
C LYS A 132 -8.54 21.58 6.83
N LYS A 133 -9.83 21.77 6.67
CA LYS A 133 -10.64 22.61 7.55
C LYS A 133 -11.92 21.89 7.94
N GLU A 134 -12.59 22.42 8.95
CA GLU A 134 -13.96 22.02 9.25
C GLU A 134 -14.94 22.53 8.18
N PHE A 135 -16.03 21.80 8.03
CA PHE A 135 -17.13 22.20 7.15
C PHE A 135 -17.88 23.39 7.75
N GLU A 136 -18.15 24.40 6.92
CA GLU A 136 -18.90 25.60 7.30
C GLU A 136 -20.07 25.82 6.34
N ILE A 137 -21.29 25.89 6.87
CA ILE A 137 -22.50 26.13 6.09
C ILE A 137 -22.44 27.52 5.45
N GLY A 138 -22.80 27.63 4.17
CA GLY A 138 -22.79 28.88 3.41
C GLY A 138 -21.38 29.35 3.00
N LYS A 139 -20.35 28.51 3.19
CA LYS A 139 -18.99 28.72 2.69
C LYS A 139 -18.65 27.67 1.65
N LEU A 140 -17.69 28.00 0.78
CA LEU A 140 -17.15 27.01 -0.15
C LEU A 140 -16.26 26.03 0.61
N ASN A 141 -16.70 24.78 0.74
CA ASN A 141 -15.92 23.70 1.34
C ASN A 141 -15.42 22.79 0.22
N HIS A 142 -14.16 22.97 -0.18
CA HIS A 142 -13.60 22.26 -1.33
C HIS A 142 -13.24 20.82 -0.96
N TYR A 143 -13.40 19.87 -1.87
CA TYR A 143 -13.06 18.47 -1.65
C TYR A 143 -12.62 17.80 -2.96
N PHE A 144 -11.91 16.69 -2.83
CA PHE A 144 -11.60 15.83 -3.97
C PHE A 144 -12.75 14.88 -4.27
N TYR A 145 -13.00 14.63 -5.55
CA TYR A 145 -13.82 13.52 -6.00
C TYR A 145 -13.06 12.67 -7.01
N TYR A 146 -13.42 11.39 -7.11
CA TYR A 146 -12.84 10.48 -8.09
C TYR A 146 -13.90 10.02 -9.09
N THR A 147 -13.57 10.12 -10.38
CA THR A 147 -14.44 9.66 -11.48
C THR A 147 -14.00 8.27 -11.93
N PHE A 148 -14.84 7.25 -11.73
CA PHE A 148 -14.51 5.88 -12.15
C PHE A 148 -14.42 5.71 -13.67
N ILE A 149 -15.23 6.46 -14.43
CA ILE A 149 -15.25 6.41 -15.89
C ILE A 149 -13.90 6.88 -16.46
N ASN A 150 -13.41 8.03 -15.98
CA ASN A 150 -12.20 8.66 -16.52
C ASN A 150 -10.95 8.35 -15.71
N LYS A 151 -11.09 7.67 -14.57
CA LYS A 151 -10.02 7.38 -13.59
C LYS A 151 -9.26 8.63 -13.13
N ARG A 152 -9.98 9.75 -12.98
CA ARG A 152 -9.39 11.07 -12.67
C ARG A 152 -9.90 11.62 -11.35
N ILE A 153 -8.99 12.29 -10.65
CA ILE A 153 -9.31 13.15 -9.50
C ILE A 153 -9.75 14.51 -10.02
N GLY A 154 -10.87 15.00 -9.50
CA GLY A 154 -11.31 16.38 -9.65
C GLY A 154 -11.47 17.07 -8.31
N ILE A 155 -11.67 18.39 -8.35
CA ILE A 155 -11.95 19.23 -7.19
C ILE A 155 -13.36 19.79 -7.38
N SER A 156 -14.18 19.69 -6.35
CA SER A 156 -15.51 20.30 -6.27
C SER A 156 -15.63 21.02 -4.93
N TRP A 157 -16.79 21.60 -4.65
CA TRP A 157 -17.11 22.24 -3.39
C TRP A 157 -18.57 21.97 -3.00
N ASP A 158 -18.81 21.94 -1.70
CA ASP A 158 -20.15 21.89 -1.10
C ASP A 158 -20.31 23.11 -0.16
N ASP A 159 -21.51 23.65 -0.07
CA ASP A 159 -21.84 24.79 0.81
C ASP A 159 -23.07 24.54 1.70
N VAL A 160 -23.86 23.50 1.43
CA VAL A 160 -25.08 23.17 2.17
C VAL A 160 -24.97 21.85 2.95
N PHE A 161 -24.47 20.78 2.32
CA PHE A 161 -24.47 19.44 2.91
C PHE A 161 -23.06 19.00 3.30
N LYS A 162 -22.91 18.57 4.57
CA LYS A 162 -21.69 17.91 5.05
C LYS A 162 -21.79 16.41 4.77
N GLU A 163 -20.87 15.91 3.96
CA GLU A 163 -20.65 14.48 3.75
C GLU A 163 -19.42 14.00 4.53
N TYR A 164 -19.23 12.68 4.60
CA TYR A 164 -18.07 12.09 5.27
C TYR A 164 -16.82 12.17 4.38
N LYS A 165 -16.26 13.37 4.28
CA LYS A 165 -15.08 13.73 3.45
C LYS A 165 -14.18 14.71 4.20
N PHE A 166 -12.95 14.85 3.70
CA PHE A 166 -12.07 15.95 4.09
C PHE A 166 -12.38 17.19 3.24
N TYR A 167 -12.48 18.34 3.90
CA TYR A 167 -12.76 19.63 3.27
C TYR A 167 -11.56 20.56 3.37
N PHE A 168 -11.44 21.46 2.39
CA PHE A 168 -10.35 22.40 2.20
C PHE A 168 -10.91 23.82 1.99
N GLY A 169 -10.14 24.83 2.38
CA GLY A 169 -10.64 26.19 2.52
C GLY A 169 -10.84 26.95 1.21
N SER A 170 -9.99 26.71 0.22
CA SER A 170 -10.03 27.39 -1.08
C SER A 170 -9.49 26.50 -2.20
N THR A 171 -9.71 26.92 -3.45
CA THR A 171 -9.12 26.29 -4.64
C THR A 171 -7.58 26.28 -4.58
N GLU A 172 -6.96 27.37 -4.12
CA GLU A 172 -5.50 27.47 -3.97
C GLU A 172 -4.99 26.48 -2.93
N ASN A 173 -5.65 26.42 -1.77
CA ASN A 173 -5.29 25.54 -0.66
C ASN A 173 -5.37 24.05 -1.03
N ILE A 174 -6.47 23.62 -1.69
CA ILE A 174 -6.62 22.23 -2.12
C ILE A 174 -5.66 21.87 -3.26
N GLN A 175 -5.35 22.82 -4.14
CA GLN A 175 -4.38 22.60 -5.21
C GLN A 175 -2.94 22.54 -4.66
N GLU A 176 -2.61 23.33 -3.64
CA GLU A 176 -1.32 23.23 -2.95
C GLU A 176 -1.17 21.87 -2.29
N PHE A 177 -2.17 21.40 -1.54
CA PHE A 177 -2.18 20.05 -0.98
C PHE A 177 -1.96 19.00 -2.07
N ARG A 178 -2.70 19.09 -3.19
CA ARG A 178 -2.56 18.18 -4.34
C ARG A 178 -1.13 18.16 -4.88
N ASN A 179 -0.49 19.31 -5.00
CA ASN A 179 0.87 19.43 -5.49
C ASN A 179 1.89 18.81 -4.51
N VAL A 180 1.66 18.90 -3.20
CA VAL A 180 2.53 18.32 -2.17
C VAL A 180 2.43 16.80 -2.14
N VAL A 181 1.21 16.24 -2.11
CA VAL A 181 1.04 14.79 -1.92
C VAL A 181 1.04 14.00 -3.23
N GLY A 182 0.60 14.63 -4.33
CA GLY A 182 0.45 14.02 -5.65
C GLY A 182 -0.84 13.21 -5.82
N ASP A 183 -1.31 13.14 -7.07
CA ASP A 183 -2.55 12.45 -7.45
C ASP A 183 -2.57 10.96 -7.06
N GLU A 184 -1.43 10.28 -7.15
CA GLU A 184 -1.36 8.85 -6.87
C GLU A 184 -1.66 8.54 -5.40
N ARG A 185 -1.16 9.36 -4.45
CA ARG A 185 -1.49 9.21 -3.03
C ARG A 185 -2.93 9.55 -2.74
N ILE A 186 -3.49 10.58 -3.39
CA ILE A 186 -4.90 10.93 -3.23
C ILE A 186 -5.80 9.78 -3.72
N LYS A 187 -5.53 9.21 -4.90
CA LYS A 187 -6.25 8.04 -5.42
C LYS A 187 -6.17 6.87 -4.45
N LYS A 188 -4.96 6.55 -4.00
CA LYS A 188 -4.68 5.44 -3.09
C LYS A 188 -5.39 5.60 -1.74
N TYR A 189 -5.23 6.75 -1.09
CA TYR A 189 -5.59 6.91 0.32
C TYR A 189 -6.98 7.50 0.57
N PHE A 190 -7.50 8.35 -0.32
CA PHE A 190 -8.88 8.85 -0.19
C PHE A 190 -9.91 7.97 -0.87
N PHE A 191 -9.53 7.32 -1.97
CA PHE A 191 -10.48 6.59 -2.82
C PHE A 191 -10.21 5.08 -2.90
N ASN A 192 -9.20 4.58 -2.18
CA ASN A 192 -8.83 3.16 -2.18
C ASN A 192 -8.56 2.63 -3.61
N GLN A 193 -7.97 3.47 -4.48
CA GLN A 193 -7.64 3.13 -5.87
C GLN A 193 -6.13 2.92 -6.01
N TYR A 194 -5.73 1.67 -6.31
CA TYR A 194 -4.35 1.20 -6.45
C TYR A 194 -4.04 0.77 -7.88
#